data_AF-A0A2E0TLK7-F1
#
_entry.id   AF-A0A2E0TLK7-F1
#
_cell.length_a   1.000
_cell.length_b   1.000
_cell.length_c   1.000
_cell.angle_alpha   90.00
_cell.angle_beta   90.00
_cell.angle_gamma   90.00
#
_symmetry.space_group_name_H-M   'P 1'
#
loop_
_entity.id
_entity.type
_entity.pdbx_description
1 polymer ?
#
loop_
_entity_poly.entity_id
_entity_poly.type
_entity_poly.pdbx_seq_one_letter_code
_entity_poly.pdbx_strand_id
1 'polypeptide(L)'
;MKPGRHLEASSTVRARFAYACAACGFEGEAEVVGEGWVEGAVAGAAASAPEPAAADGSAAADALEHAEGAAWGDALTTVELAPCPRCEARDGRRWRAWLGAQLPGALALGALAGLVVALGSFVLRPEPDGWPLLLGLAAWPLAAAGVLGARVSRKRRRATTLRWR
;
A
#
# COMPACT_ATOMS: atom_id res chain seq x y z
N MET A 1 -28.84 6.09 10.20
CA MET A 1 -27.62 5.32 9.88
C MET A 1 -26.80 5.22 11.15
N LYS A 2 -26.50 4.00 11.64
CA LYS A 2 -25.55 3.82 12.75
C LYS A 2 -24.13 3.82 12.18
N PRO A 3 -23.16 4.51 12.82
CA PRO A 3 -21.77 4.45 12.38
C PRO A 3 -21.25 3.03 12.56
N GLY A 4 -20.71 2.43 11.49
CA GLY A 4 -19.97 1.17 11.59
C GLY A 4 -18.71 1.38 12.44
N ARG A 5 -18.30 0.34 13.16
CA ARG A 5 -17.00 0.36 13.85
C ARG A 5 -15.89 0.24 12.80
N HIS A 6 -14.97 1.20 12.81
CA HIS A 6 -13.72 1.13 12.05
C HIS A 6 -12.73 0.27 12.83
N LEU A 7 -12.12 -0.71 12.16
CA LEU A 7 -11.01 -1.48 12.68
C LEU A 7 -9.74 -1.11 11.91
N GLU A 8 -8.69 -0.86 12.69
CA GLU A 8 -7.35 -0.55 12.20
C GLU A 8 -6.41 -1.58 12.84
N ALA A 9 -5.65 -2.28 12.01
CA ALA A 9 -4.68 -3.27 12.46
C ALA A 9 -3.34 -3.02 11.77
N SER A 10 -2.27 -3.00 12.56
CA SER A 10 -0.90 -2.84 12.08
C SER A 10 -0.01 -3.95 12.65
N SER A 11 0.89 -4.49 11.83
CA SER A 11 1.87 -5.49 12.24
C SER A 11 3.26 -5.12 11.75
N THR A 12 4.28 -5.51 12.50
CA THR A 12 5.70 -5.35 12.14
C THR A 12 6.41 -6.68 12.31
N VAL A 13 7.03 -7.16 11.24
CA VAL A 13 7.74 -8.44 11.22
C VAL A 13 9.22 -8.19 10.98
N ARG A 14 10.07 -8.72 11.86
CA ARG A 14 11.52 -8.78 11.64
C ARG A 14 11.90 -10.21 11.27
N ALA A 15 12.41 -10.40 10.06
CA ALA A 15 12.75 -11.70 9.52
C ALA A 15 14.07 -11.68 8.76
N ARG A 16 14.63 -12.88 8.55
CA ARG A 16 15.79 -13.09 7.68
C ARG A 16 15.35 -13.87 6.46
N PHE A 17 15.83 -13.42 5.30
CA PHE A 17 15.55 -14.08 4.03
C PHE A 17 16.86 -14.40 3.33
N ALA A 18 16.92 -15.61 2.77
CA ALA A 18 17.98 -15.96 1.85
C ALA A 18 17.90 -15.08 0.59
N TYR A 19 19.06 -14.66 0.11
CA TYR A 19 19.21 -13.87 -1.09
C TYR A 19 20.26 -14.48 -1.99
N ALA A 20 19.93 -14.60 -3.27
CA ALA A 20 20.84 -15.06 -4.30
C ALA A 20 20.85 -14.06 -5.46
N CYS A 21 22.04 -13.55 -5.81
CA CYS A 21 22.21 -12.64 -6.93
C CYS A 21 22.42 -13.43 -8.22
N ALA A 22 21.47 -13.35 -9.15
CA ALA A 22 21.58 -13.97 -10.47
C ALA A 22 22.73 -13.42 -11.33
N ALA A 23 23.23 -12.20 -11.04
CA ALA A 23 24.27 -11.55 -11.85
C ALA A 23 25.71 -11.93 -11.45
N CYS A 24 25.97 -12.08 -10.15
CA CYS A 24 27.33 -12.38 -9.65
C CYS A 24 27.43 -13.66 -8.81
N GLY A 25 26.33 -14.39 -8.62
CA GLY A 25 26.29 -15.63 -7.84
C GLY A 25 26.46 -15.42 -6.33
N PHE A 26 26.35 -14.19 -5.82
CA PHE A 26 26.40 -13.92 -4.38
C PHE A 26 25.20 -14.56 -3.68
N GLU A 27 25.47 -15.32 -2.62
CA GLU A 27 24.48 -15.88 -1.70
C GLU A 27 24.71 -15.30 -0.30
N GLY A 28 23.64 -14.95 0.41
CA GLY A 28 23.71 -14.42 1.77
C GLY A 28 22.34 -14.26 2.40
N GLU A 29 22.29 -13.71 3.61
CA GLU A 29 21.03 -13.44 4.32
C GLU A 29 20.81 -11.93 4.48
N ALA A 30 19.58 -11.49 4.21
CA ALA A 30 19.14 -10.13 4.48
C ALA A 30 18.23 -10.10 5.72
N GLU A 31 18.62 -9.31 6.73
CA GLU A 31 17.75 -8.99 7.86
C GLU A 31 16.84 -7.80 7.49
N VAL A 32 15.53 -8.02 7.49
CA VAL A 32 14.54 -7.05 7.02
C VAL A 32 13.41 -6.89 8.02
N VAL A 33 12.94 -5.65 8.16
CA VAL A 33 11.73 -5.32 8.89
C VAL A 33 10.65 -4.95 7.88
N GLY A 34 9.59 -5.75 7.82
CA GLY A 34 8.40 -5.47 7.03
C GLY A 34 7.29 -4.88 7.89
N GLU A 35 6.47 -4.03 7.29
CA GLU A 35 5.34 -3.37 7.95
C GLU A 35 4.08 -3.65 7.15
N GLY A 36 2.99 -3.99 7.85
CA GLY A 36 1.70 -4.26 7.25
C GLY A 36 0.60 -3.49 7.98
N TRP A 37 -0.38 -3.00 7.22
CA TRP A 37 -1.47 -2.19 7.72
C TRP A 37 -2.75 -2.55 6.98
N VAL A 38 -3.84 -2.69 7.72
CA VAL A 38 -5.18 -2.96 7.19
C VAL A 38 -6.17 -2.02 7.84
N GLU A 39 -6.96 -1.35 7.02
CA GLU A 39 -8.13 -0.56 7.42
C GLU A 39 -9.39 -1.24 6.87
N GLY A 40 -10.34 -1.54 7.76
CA GLY A 40 -11.61 -2.17 7.40
C GLY A 40 -12.78 -1.57 8.16
N ALA A 41 -13.93 -1.47 7.49
CA ALA A 41 -15.21 -1.23 8.15
C ALA A 41 -15.90 -2.58 8.36
N VAL A 42 -16.28 -2.91 9.61
CA VAL A 42 -17.06 -4.13 9.86
C VAL A 42 -18.50 -3.85 9.45
N ALA A 43 -18.90 -4.37 8.29
CA ALA A 43 -20.29 -4.30 7.84
C ALA A 43 -21.15 -5.27 8.66
N GLY A 44 -22.03 -4.73 9.50
CA GLY A 44 -23.13 -5.50 10.08
C GLY A 44 -22.99 -5.82 11.57
N ALA A 45 -23.20 -4.83 12.44
CA ALA A 45 -23.94 -5.09 13.68
C ALA A 45 -25.44 -4.97 13.36
N ALA A 46 -26.03 -6.01 12.76
CA ALA A 46 -27.48 -6.12 12.73
C ALA A 46 -27.96 -6.22 14.19
N ALA A 47 -28.77 -5.26 14.63
CA ALA A 47 -29.19 -5.09 16.02
C ALA A 47 -30.22 -6.14 16.50
N SER A 48 -30.16 -7.38 16.02
CA SER A 48 -31.13 -8.42 16.32
C SER A 48 -30.48 -9.80 16.49
N ALA A 49 -29.43 -9.89 17.29
CA ALA A 49 -29.01 -11.15 17.91
C ALA A 49 -28.32 -10.83 19.24
N PRO A 50 -28.83 -11.32 20.38
CA PRO A 50 -28.18 -11.11 21.66
C PRO A 50 -27.06 -12.14 21.83
N GLU A 51 -25.87 -11.85 21.28
CA GLU A 51 -24.60 -12.45 21.74
C GLU A 51 -23.39 -11.67 21.20
N PRO A 52 -22.85 -10.68 21.94
CA PRO A 52 -21.64 -9.97 21.55
C PRO A 52 -20.49 -10.33 22.51
N ALA A 53 -19.69 -11.33 22.15
CA ALA A 53 -18.38 -11.55 22.77
C ALA A 53 -17.41 -12.35 21.87
N ALA A 54 -17.92 -13.25 21.02
CA ALA A 54 -17.07 -14.13 20.20
C ALA A 54 -16.81 -13.61 18.76
N ALA A 55 -17.73 -12.83 18.17
CA ALA A 55 -17.60 -12.35 16.79
C ALA A 55 -16.61 -11.18 16.62
N ASP A 56 -16.52 -10.29 17.63
CA ASP A 56 -15.55 -9.18 17.64
C ASP A 56 -14.10 -9.67 17.72
N GLY A 57 -13.87 -10.83 18.36
CA GLY A 57 -12.56 -11.48 18.44
C GLY A 57 -12.10 -12.06 17.11
N SER A 58 -13.01 -12.61 16.29
CA SER A 58 -12.68 -13.13 14.96
C SER A 58 -12.32 -12.01 13.99
N ALA A 59 -13.13 -10.95 13.87
CA ALA A 59 -12.84 -9.87 12.93
C ALA A 59 -11.54 -9.11 13.26
N ALA A 60 -11.22 -8.94 14.55
CA ALA A 60 -9.96 -8.36 14.98
C ALA A 60 -8.77 -9.30 14.75
N ALA A 61 -8.93 -10.61 15.01
CA ALA A 61 -7.91 -11.61 14.71
C ALA A 61 -7.63 -11.70 13.20
N ASP A 62 -8.68 -11.71 12.38
CA ASP A 62 -8.58 -11.72 10.92
C ASP A 62 -7.85 -10.46 10.43
N ALA A 63 -8.19 -9.27 10.97
CA ALA A 63 -7.51 -8.02 10.61
C ALA A 63 -6.01 -8.05 10.98
N LEU A 64 -5.67 -8.62 12.13
CA LEU A 64 -4.27 -8.80 12.56
C LEU A 64 -3.54 -9.80 11.68
N GLU A 65 -4.15 -10.93 11.32
CA GLU A 65 -3.56 -11.92 10.41
C GLU A 65 -3.31 -11.32 9.03
N HIS A 66 -4.25 -10.53 8.50
CA HIS A 66 -4.05 -9.82 7.24
C HIS A 66 -2.93 -8.77 7.34
N ALA A 67 -2.85 -8.03 8.46
CA ALA A 67 -1.78 -7.06 8.69
C ALA A 67 -0.42 -7.75 8.80
N GLU A 68 -0.34 -8.92 9.43
CA GLU A 68 0.88 -9.71 9.50
C GLU A 68 1.27 -10.29 8.13
N GLY A 69 0.31 -10.82 7.37
CA GLY A 69 0.55 -11.27 5.99
C GLY A 69 1.07 -10.14 5.10
N ALA A 70 0.52 -8.93 5.26
CA ALA A 70 1.02 -7.74 4.58
C ALA A 70 2.45 -7.37 5.01
N ALA A 71 2.79 -7.49 6.31
CA ALA A 71 4.12 -7.23 6.82
C ALA A 71 5.16 -8.24 6.27
N TRP A 72 4.83 -9.52 6.21
CA TRP A 72 5.66 -10.55 5.56
C TRP A 72 5.86 -10.26 4.07
N GLY A 73 4.78 -9.93 3.36
CA GLY A 73 4.84 -9.54 1.95
C GLY A 73 5.70 -8.31 1.70
N ASP A 74 5.63 -7.30 2.56
CA ASP A 74 6.48 -6.11 2.51
C ASP A 74 7.95 -6.46 2.75
N ALA A 75 8.25 -7.32 3.73
CA ALA A 75 9.61 -7.75 4.02
C ALA A 75 10.22 -8.51 2.83
N LEU A 76 9.51 -9.50 2.29
CA LEU A 76 9.92 -10.29 1.12
C LEU A 76 10.19 -9.38 -0.08
N THR A 77 9.21 -8.58 -0.49
CA THR A 77 9.39 -7.68 -1.63
C THR A 77 10.54 -6.68 -1.43
N THR A 78 10.86 -6.28 -0.20
CA THR A 78 12.02 -5.42 0.06
C THR A 78 13.33 -6.12 -0.28
N VAL A 79 13.47 -7.39 0.10
CA VAL A 79 14.66 -8.21 -0.22
C VAL A 79 14.77 -8.45 -1.71
N GLU A 80 13.67 -8.80 -2.36
CA GLU A 80 13.63 -9.08 -3.80
C GLU A 80 14.00 -7.87 -4.67
N LEU A 81 13.71 -6.66 -4.17
CA LEU A 81 13.97 -5.39 -4.85
C LEU A 81 15.32 -4.77 -4.44
N ALA A 82 16.02 -5.36 -3.48
CA ALA A 82 17.31 -4.87 -3.02
C ALA A 82 18.38 -5.03 -4.11
N PRO A 83 19.28 -4.05 -4.26
CA PRO A 83 20.47 -4.25 -5.08
C PRO A 83 21.37 -5.31 -4.41
N CYS A 84 22.10 -6.06 -5.22
CA CYS A 84 23.10 -6.98 -4.70
C CYS A 84 24.16 -6.21 -3.89
N PRO A 85 24.54 -6.66 -2.67
CA PRO A 85 25.56 -5.99 -1.89
C PRO A 85 26.96 -6.07 -2.52
N ARG A 86 27.19 -7.02 -3.43
CA ARG A 86 28.50 -7.27 -4.03
C ARG A 86 28.71 -6.55 -5.37
N CYS A 87 27.73 -6.59 -6.26
CA CYS A 87 27.85 -6.03 -7.61
C CYS A 87 26.87 -4.88 -7.88
N GLU A 88 26.06 -4.49 -6.89
CA GLU A 88 25.02 -3.45 -6.98
C GLU A 88 23.95 -3.69 -8.06
N ALA A 89 24.02 -4.84 -8.75
CA ALA A 89 23.05 -5.21 -9.77
C ALA A 89 21.67 -5.32 -9.14
N ARG A 90 20.67 -4.77 -9.84
CA ARG A 90 19.28 -4.76 -9.42
C ARG A 90 18.45 -5.54 -10.42
N ASP A 91 17.55 -6.37 -9.93
CA ASP A 91 16.61 -7.08 -10.82
C ASP A 91 15.55 -6.09 -11.35
N GLY A 92 15.85 -5.52 -12.52
CA GLY A 92 14.96 -4.60 -13.21
C GLY A 92 13.64 -5.23 -13.66
N ARG A 93 13.54 -6.56 -13.76
CA ARG A 93 12.25 -7.22 -14.07
C ARG A 93 11.36 -7.23 -12.84
N ARG A 94 11.88 -7.62 -11.68
CA ARG A 94 11.15 -7.57 -10.40
C ARG A 94 10.72 -6.15 -10.03
N TRP A 95 11.59 -5.16 -10.25
CA TRP A 95 11.23 -3.74 -10.07
C TRP A 95 10.07 -3.29 -10.95
N ARG A 96 10.09 -3.66 -12.23
CA ARG A 96 9.00 -3.32 -13.16
C ARG A 96 7.72 -4.06 -12.82
N ALA A 97 7.79 -5.33 -12.41
CA ALA A 97 6.63 -6.10 -11.98
C ALA A 97 6.00 -5.49 -10.72
N TRP A 98 6.82 -5.10 -9.73
CA TRP A 98 6.33 -4.43 -8.53
C TRP A 98 5.70 -3.06 -8.84
N LEU A 99 6.35 -2.23 -9.66
CA LEU A 99 5.76 -0.97 -10.13
C LEU A 99 4.45 -1.21 -10.90
N GLY A 100 4.42 -2.24 -11.74
CA GLY A 100 3.24 -2.73 -12.46
C GLY A 100 2.07 -3.08 -11.53
N ALA A 101 2.35 -3.71 -10.39
CA ALA A 101 1.33 -4.01 -9.39
C ALA A 101 0.83 -2.77 -8.63
N GLN A 102 1.62 -1.70 -8.53
CA GLN A 102 1.22 -0.44 -7.89
C GLN A 102 0.42 0.50 -8.82
N LEU A 103 0.61 0.36 -10.14
CA LEU A 103 -0.02 1.19 -11.15
C LEU A 103 -1.57 1.12 -11.17
N PRO A 104 -2.24 -0.04 -11.03
CA PRO A 104 -3.70 -0.12 -11.01
C PRO A 104 -4.32 0.74 -9.91
N GLY A 105 -3.72 0.76 -8.71
CA GLY A 105 -4.17 1.63 -7.62
C GLY A 105 -4.01 3.12 -7.96
N ALA A 106 -2.89 3.49 -8.58
CA ALA A 106 -2.66 4.87 -9.03
C ALA A 106 -3.62 5.29 -10.16
N LEU A 107 -3.87 4.39 -11.12
CA LEU A 107 -4.77 4.60 -12.24
C LEU A 107 -6.23 4.66 -11.80
N ALA A 108 -6.65 3.84 -10.83
CA ALA A 108 -7.99 3.91 -10.25
C ALA A 108 -8.24 5.26 -9.56
N LEU A 109 -7.26 5.76 -8.80
CA LEU A 109 -7.32 7.10 -8.19
C LEU A 109 -7.34 8.21 -9.25
N GLY A 110 -6.53 8.08 -10.30
CA GLY A 110 -6.51 9.03 -11.42
C GLY A 110 -7.81 9.02 -12.22
N ALA A 111 -8.40 7.86 -12.47
CA ALA A 111 -9.67 7.70 -13.18
C ALA A 111 -10.85 8.25 -12.37
N LEU A 112 -10.87 8.02 -11.03
CA LEU A 112 -11.83 8.65 -10.13
C LEU A 112 -11.71 10.17 -10.16
N ALA A 113 -10.49 10.71 -10.08
CA ALA A 113 -10.30 12.15 -10.18
C ALA A 113 -10.77 12.72 -11.54
N GLY A 114 -10.44 12.03 -12.65
CA GLY A 114 -10.90 12.41 -13.99
C GLY A 114 -12.43 12.38 -14.12
N LEU A 115 -13.08 11.37 -13.55
CA LEU A 115 -14.54 11.26 -13.51
C LEU A 115 -15.16 12.41 -12.71
N VAL A 116 -14.59 12.75 -11.55
CA VAL A 116 -15.10 13.83 -10.69
C VAL A 116 -14.89 15.20 -11.35
N VAL A 117 -13.77 15.43 -12.05
CA VAL A 117 -13.55 16.66 -12.84
C VAL A 117 -14.52 16.73 -14.03
N ALA A 118 -14.78 15.62 -14.72
CA ALA A 118 -15.73 15.57 -15.84
C ALA A 118 -17.18 15.80 -15.37
N LEU A 119 -17.60 15.19 -14.26
CA LEU A 119 -18.89 15.42 -13.63
C LEU A 119 -19.02 16.86 -13.12
N GLY A 120 -17.99 17.37 -12.43
CA GLY A 120 -17.96 18.74 -11.93
C GLY A 120 -18.09 19.76 -13.07
N SER A 121 -17.36 19.59 -14.17
CA SER A 121 -17.44 20.49 -15.32
C SER A 121 -18.75 20.39 -16.11
N PHE A 122 -19.43 19.25 -16.07
CA PHE A 122 -20.76 19.10 -16.66
C PHE A 122 -21.86 19.73 -15.79
N VAL A 123 -21.73 19.64 -14.45
CA VAL A 123 -22.71 20.17 -13.49
C VAL A 123 -22.53 21.68 -13.22
N LEU A 124 -21.31 22.20 -13.17
CA LEU A 124 -20.98 23.60 -12.81
C LEU A 124 -20.98 24.57 -14.01
N ARG A 125 -21.67 24.23 -15.11
CA ARG A 125 -21.39 24.80 -16.43
C ARG A 125 -21.73 26.29 -16.67
N PRO A 126 -22.23 27.09 -15.70
CA PRO A 126 -22.10 28.54 -15.84
C PRO A 126 -21.83 29.36 -14.56
N GLU A 127 -21.30 28.81 -13.46
CA GLU A 127 -21.00 29.64 -12.27
C GLU A 127 -19.54 30.15 -12.23
N PRO A 128 -19.30 31.47 -12.05
CA PRO A 128 -17.96 32.06 -11.98
C PRO A 128 -17.13 31.52 -10.81
N ASP A 129 -17.76 30.95 -9.77
CA ASP A 129 -17.13 30.43 -8.56
C ASP A 129 -16.83 28.91 -8.60
N GLY A 130 -17.14 28.20 -9.70
CA GLY A 130 -16.94 26.74 -9.81
C GLY A 130 -15.49 26.30 -10.07
N TRP A 131 -14.63 27.22 -10.52
CA TRP A 131 -13.22 26.98 -10.84
C TRP A 131 -12.33 26.52 -9.67
N PRO A 132 -12.41 27.11 -8.46
CA PRO A 132 -11.64 26.63 -7.31
C PRO A 132 -11.98 25.19 -6.90
N LEU A 133 -13.23 24.75 -7.08
CA LEU A 133 -13.65 23.36 -6.85
C LEU A 133 -13.02 22.39 -7.88
N LEU A 134 -12.99 22.79 -9.15
CA LEU A 134 -12.32 22.01 -10.21
C LEU A 134 -10.80 21.95 -10.02
N LEU A 135 -10.16 23.03 -9.57
CA LEU A 135 -8.72 23.06 -9.25
C LEU A 135 -8.41 22.20 -8.02
N GLY A 136 -9.26 22.21 -6.98
CA GLY A 136 -9.13 21.34 -5.81
C GLY A 136 -9.26 19.86 -6.16
N LEU A 137 -10.12 19.52 -7.12
CA LEU A 137 -10.28 18.16 -7.64
C LEU A 137 -9.15 17.74 -8.58
N ALA A 138 -8.59 18.66 -9.35
CA ALA A 138 -7.39 18.43 -10.16
C ALA A 138 -6.10 18.29 -9.33
N ALA A 139 -6.11 18.68 -8.05
CA ALA A 139 -4.99 18.47 -7.13
C ALA A 139 -4.88 17.02 -6.63
N TRP A 140 -5.98 16.25 -6.63
CA TRP A 140 -6.00 14.85 -6.22
C TRP A 140 -5.09 13.92 -7.05
N PRO A 141 -5.04 13.98 -8.39
CA PRO A 141 -4.12 13.14 -9.16
C PRO A 141 -2.65 13.52 -8.91
N LEU A 142 -2.35 14.80 -8.64
CA LEU A 142 -1.01 15.22 -8.21
C LEU A 142 -0.66 14.67 -6.82
N ALA A 143 -1.61 14.68 -5.89
CA ALA A 143 -1.43 14.05 -4.58
C ALA A 143 -1.24 12.53 -4.69
N ALA A 144 -2.01 11.84 -5.54
CA ALA A 144 -1.86 10.40 -5.78
C ALA A 144 -0.49 10.05 -6.41
N ALA A 145 -0.03 10.84 -7.38
CA ALA A 145 1.31 10.72 -7.95
C ALA A 145 2.40 10.98 -6.91
N GLY A 146 2.20 11.98 -6.04
CA GLY A 146 3.10 12.28 -4.91
C GLY A 146 3.18 11.14 -3.90
N VAL A 147 2.04 10.53 -3.54
CA VAL A 147 1.98 9.36 -2.63
C VAL A 147 2.68 8.16 -3.26
N LEU A 148 2.46 7.88 -4.55
CA LEU A 148 3.16 6.82 -5.26
C LEU A 148 4.67 7.07 -5.27
N GLY A 149 5.10 8.29 -5.62
CA GLY A 149 6.51 8.69 -5.62
C GLY A 149 7.16 8.55 -4.24
N ALA A 150 6.45 8.94 -3.18
CA ALA A 150 6.90 8.79 -1.79
C ALA A 150 7.03 7.31 -1.41
N ARG A 151 6.07 6.46 -1.78
CA ARG A 151 6.13 5.00 -1.56
C ARG A 151 7.31 4.36 -2.28
N VAL A 152 7.50 4.68 -3.57
CA VAL A 152 8.62 4.19 -4.38
C VAL A 152 9.96 4.63 -3.77
N SER A 153 10.07 5.91 -3.39
CA SER A 153 11.27 6.46 -2.75
C SER A 153 11.58 5.79 -1.41
N ARG A 154 10.56 5.61 -0.55
CA ARG A 154 10.71 4.92 0.74
C ARG A 154 11.13 3.46 0.55
N LYS A 155 10.47 2.74 -0.38
CA LYS A 155 10.80 1.34 -0.68
C LYS A 155 12.23 1.22 -1.21
N ARG A 156 12.64 2.13 -2.11
CA ARG A 156 14.00 2.17 -2.65
C ARG A 156 15.04 2.40 -1.55
N ARG A 157 14.79 3.33 -0.61
CA ARG A 157 15.68 3.58 0.54
C ARG A 157 15.78 2.37 1.46
N ARG A 158 14.66 1.76 1.84
CA ARG A 158 14.65 0.55 2.68
C ARG A 158 15.44 -0.59 2.06
N ALA A 159 15.24 -0.82 0.76
CA ALA A 159 15.95 -1.85 0.01
C ALA A 159 17.48 -1.60 -0.06
N THR A 160 17.92 -0.34 -0.03
CA THR A 160 19.35 0.00 0.00
C THR A 160 19.98 -0.04 1.40
N THR A 161 19.17 0.06 2.46
CA THR A 161 19.65 0.06 3.86
C THR A 161 19.58 -1.31 4.53
N LEU A 162 19.40 -2.39 3.75
CA LEU A 162 19.34 -3.74 4.30
C LEU A 162 20.68 -4.13 4.93
N ARG A 163 20.60 -4.83 6.06
CA ARG A 163 21.77 -5.43 6.71
C ARG A 163 21.97 -6.83 6.16
N TRP A 164 23.12 -7.04 5.52
CA TRP A 164 23.53 -8.31 4.96
C TRP A 164 24.43 -9.05 5.95
N ARG A 165 24.22 -10.36 6.08
CA ARG A 165 25.05 -11.27 6.87
C ARG A 165 25.55 -12.41 6.00
#